data_AF-A0A3L6JMP9-F1
#
_entry.id   AF-A0A3L6JMP9-F1
#
_cell.length_a   1.000
_cell.length_b   1.000
_cell.length_c   1.000
_cell.angle_alpha   90.00
_cell.angle_beta   90.00
_cell.angle_gamma   90.00
#
_symmetry.space_group_name_H-M   'P 1'
#
loop_
_entity.id
_entity.type
_entity.pdbx_description
1 polymer ?
#
loop_
_entity_poly.entity_id
_entity_poly.type
_entity_poly.pdbx_seq_one_letter_code
_entity_poly.pdbx_strand_id
1 'polypeptide(L)'
;MNAIQFIRLTGLRENEINTAKKEGGEKWSRIDQSIREHKRLIGMGEKHTRQKAIQDPVHGAIILEPWELDVVSTWEMLRLRYVMQLGPAHIVYPGATHTRFQHCLGTNFLAQKSIRVVNYCEDLEGGCFKPFSDLLDDYQKKLFRAAALLHDVGHPPTSHTIEYALKSWAGLDHVDLGEFLILNSGLTDTLRQNGIDPRDIMSIIRRKTDDPILNLLADFLDHPLDIDKTDYLIRDAHFSGVQLGVFPAERVLLTNRVVMGKEEKYVRAFMLKAISSLEALILSRNWMFSDLYLHHAVKLAEALTSKATYFRMEEEGLSKNECIGLFTRMNDGDLYRWLSESDIAFVREYAARIRYRRLFKVAFSKSLASFEPSAKKELFSMLTRIQTLIEAENELSEKPGSVVIDVVVPDLGAKSLSKIPLLVGGEQGFDIVSLDETNEGYPLLQTLRQQTRTIPSVRVYSDPSIAGVIQRKFERMFPVADMPLHRDDEHDFLEY
;
A
#
# COMPACT_ATOMS: atom_id res chain seq x y z
N MET A 1 -16.58 5.20 25.54
CA MET A 1 -15.78 5.50 24.34
C MET A 1 -14.46 6.11 24.77
N ASN A 2 -13.35 5.67 24.18
CA ASN A 2 -12.05 6.31 24.40
C ASN A 2 -11.92 7.58 23.53
N ALA A 3 -10.84 8.35 23.71
CA ALA A 3 -10.60 9.60 22.97
C ALA A 3 -10.63 9.38 21.45
N ILE A 4 -9.94 8.34 20.95
CA ILE A 4 -9.86 7.99 19.52
C ILE A 4 -11.26 7.78 18.94
N GLN A 5 -12.12 7.03 19.62
CA GLN A 5 -13.48 6.77 19.14
C GLN A 5 -14.32 8.05 19.07
N PHE A 6 -14.17 8.98 20.01
CA PHE A 6 -14.85 10.28 19.90
C PHE A 6 -14.37 11.06 18.68
N ILE A 7 -13.05 11.16 18.49
CA ILE A 7 -12.44 11.84 17.33
C ILE A 7 -12.94 11.21 16.03
N ARG A 8 -12.96 9.87 15.93
CA ARG A 8 -13.49 9.16 14.76
C ARG A 8 -14.94 9.45 14.46
N LEU A 9 -15.78 9.73 15.46
CA LEU A 9 -17.21 9.99 15.25
C LEU A 9 -17.53 11.46 15.00
N THR A 10 -16.79 12.38 15.60
CA THR A 10 -17.10 13.81 15.55
C THR A 10 -16.18 14.59 14.61
N GLY A 11 -14.96 14.11 14.38
CA GLY A 11 -13.89 14.87 13.73
C GLY A 11 -13.29 15.97 14.62
N LEU A 12 -13.73 16.09 15.87
CA LEU A 12 -13.22 17.09 16.82
C LEU A 12 -11.91 16.62 17.45
N ARG A 13 -11.07 17.59 17.83
CA ARG A 13 -9.83 17.35 18.55
C ARG A 13 -10.06 16.94 20.01
N GLU A 14 -9.05 16.32 20.59
CA GLU A 14 -9.13 15.80 21.97
C GLU A 14 -9.41 16.92 22.99
N ASN A 15 -8.75 18.07 22.82
CA ASN A 15 -8.96 19.24 23.68
C ASN A 15 -10.38 19.81 23.52
N GLU A 16 -10.93 19.85 22.32
CA GLU A 16 -12.30 20.35 22.07
C GLU A 16 -13.35 19.44 22.71
N ILE A 17 -13.17 18.12 22.60
CA ILE A 17 -14.04 17.13 23.22
C ILE A 17 -13.99 17.27 24.75
N ASN A 18 -12.78 17.38 25.33
CA ASN A 18 -12.59 17.50 26.77
C ASN A 18 -13.20 18.81 27.30
N THR A 19 -13.03 19.92 26.60
CA THR A 19 -13.62 21.21 26.96
C THR A 19 -15.15 21.15 26.87
N ALA A 20 -15.71 20.65 25.76
CA ALA A 20 -17.15 20.50 25.60
C ALA A 20 -17.76 19.61 26.70
N LYS A 21 -17.07 18.53 27.08
CA LYS A 21 -17.53 17.62 28.15
C LYS A 21 -17.51 18.28 29.53
N LYS A 22 -16.53 19.15 29.81
CA LYS A 22 -16.44 19.89 31.08
C LYS A 22 -17.46 21.03 31.18
N GLU A 23 -17.60 21.79 30.10
CA GLU A 23 -18.52 22.94 30.03
C GLU A 23 -19.99 22.50 29.93
N GLY A 24 -20.24 21.33 29.35
CA GLY A 24 -21.60 20.85 29.10
C GLY A 24 -22.34 21.71 28.09
N GLY A 25 -23.65 21.82 28.24
CA GLY A 25 -24.50 22.67 27.41
C GLY A 25 -24.57 22.25 25.94
N GLU A 26 -24.79 23.23 25.06
CA GLU A 26 -25.12 23.00 23.65
C GLU A 26 -24.03 22.24 22.88
N LYS A 27 -22.74 22.53 23.14
CA LYS A 27 -21.61 21.87 22.47
C LYS A 27 -21.59 20.36 22.78
N TRP A 28 -21.76 19.98 24.04
CA TRP A 28 -21.83 18.57 24.43
C TRP A 28 -23.10 17.90 23.89
N SER A 29 -24.24 18.60 23.93
CA SER A 29 -25.49 18.08 23.35
C SER A 29 -25.37 17.76 21.86
N ARG A 30 -24.65 18.58 21.08
CA ARG A 30 -24.36 18.30 19.67
C ARG A 30 -23.49 17.05 19.48
N ILE A 31 -22.43 16.89 20.28
CA ILE A 31 -21.58 15.69 20.26
C ILE A 31 -22.42 14.45 20.58
N ASP A 32 -23.23 14.50 21.65
CA ASP A 32 -24.07 13.38 22.07
C ASP A 32 -25.14 13.05 21.01
N GLN A 33 -25.69 14.07 20.35
CA GLN A 33 -26.59 13.87 19.22
C GLN A 33 -25.91 13.13 18.07
N SER A 34 -24.72 13.56 17.63
CA SER A 34 -23.98 12.87 16.56
C SER A 34 -23.69 11.40 16.91
N ILE A 35 -23.36 11.11 18.18
CA ILE A 35 -23.13 9.74 18.64
C ILE A 35 -24.42 8.91 18.59
N ARG A 36 -25.54 9.46 19.05
CA ARG A 36 -26.84 8.78 19.00
C ARG A 36 -27.29 8.51 17.58
N GLU A 37 -27.13 9.49 16.68
CA GLU A 37 -27.45 9.34 15.26
C GLU A 37 -26.59 8.26 14.60
N HIS A 38 -25.28 8.26 14.87
CA HIS A 38 -24.37 7.23 14.39
C HIS A 38 -24.78 5.84 14.87
N LYS A 39 -25.05 5.67 16.18
CA LYS A 39 -25.52 4.40 16.75
C LYS A 39 -26.84 3.95 16.13
N ARG A 40 -27.77 4.88 15.89
CA ARG A 40 -29.05 4.59 15.22
C ARG A 40 -28.81 4.07 13.81
N LEU A 41 -27.96 4.72 13.02
CA LEU A 41 -27.67 4.34 11.64
C LEU A 41 -26.98 2.97 11.55
N ILE A 42 -25.98 2.72 12.41
CA ILE A 42 -25.34 1.38 12.47
C ILE A 42 -26.36 0.32 12.90
N GLY A 43 -27.25 0.63 13.85
CA GLY A 43 -28.31 -0.27 14.30
C GLY A 43 -29.38 -0.59 13.25
N MET A 44 -29.44 0.15 12.13
CA MET A 44 -30.32 -0.17 11.00
C MET A 44 -29.77 -1.31 10.12
N GLY A 45 -28.50 -1.68 10.29
CA GLY A 45 -27.90 -2.79 9.55
C GLY A 45 -28.52 -4.12 9.97
N GLU A 46 -29.14 -4.81 9.03
CA GLU A 46 -29.60 -6.18 9.23
C GLU A 46 -28.47 -7.17 8.97
N LYS A 47 -28.43 -8.27 9.75
CA LYS A 47 -27.53 -9.38 9.45
C LYS A 47 -27.89 -9.99 8.11
N HIS A 48 -26.89 -10.24 7.29
CA HIS A 48 -27.08 -10.97 6.06
C HIS A 48 -27.36 -12.44 6.37
N THR A 49 -28.26 -13.04 5.59
CA THR A 49 -28.66 -14.46 5.76
C THR A 49 -28.45 -15.30 4.50
N ARG A 50 -28.07 -14.66 3.38
CA ARG A 50 -27.87 -15.30 2.08
C ARG A 50 -26.63 -14.73 1.40
N GLN A 51 -26.01 -15.56 0.57
CA GLN A 51 -24.94 -15.13 -0.30
C GLN A 51 -25.42 -14.06 -1.28
N LYS A 52 -24.51 -13.15 -1.67
CA LYS A 52 -24.76 -12.16 -2.72
C LYS A 52 -23.59 -12.14 -3.69
N ALA A 53 -23.89 -11.91 -4.96
CA ALA A 53 -22.88 -11.64 -5.98
C ALA A 53 -22.70 -10.12 -6.15
N ILE A 54 -21.46 -9.67 -6.19
CA ILE A 54 -21.06 -8.29 -6.54
C ILE A 54 -20.30 -8.36 -7.85
N GLN A 55 -20.65 -7.49 -8.80
CA GLN A 55 -19.91 -7.37 -10.06
C GLN A 55 -18.63 -6.58 -9.84
N ASP A 56 -17.49 -7.19 -10.16
CA ASP A 56 -16.17 -6.58 -10.17
C ASP A 56 -15.62 -6.54 -11.60
N PRO A 57 -15.06 -5.41 -12.07
CA PRO A 57 -14.59 -5.28 -13.44
C PRO A 57 -13.35 -6.12 -13.77
N VAL A 58 -12.61 -6.58 -12.76
CA VAL A 58 -11.39 -7.39 -12.93
C VAL A 58 -11.71 -8.88 -12.85
N HIS A 59 -12.45 -9.29 -11.82
CA HIS A 59 -12.70 -10.70 -11.52
C HIS A 59 -14.09 -11.21 -11.92
N GLY A 60 -14.95 -10.33 -12.45
CA GLY A 60 -16.34 -10.66 -12.77
C GLY A 60 -17.20 -10.75 -11.51
N ALA A 61 -18.11 -11.73 -11.46
CA ALA A 61 -19.01 -11.89 -10.31
C ALA A 61 -18.27 -12.48 -9.10
N ILE A 62 -18.09 -11.68 -8.04
CA ILE A 62 -17.54 -12.11 -6.74
C ILE A 62 -18.71 -12.51 -5.83
N ILE A 63 -18.72 -13.76 -5.38
CA ILE A 63 -19.72 -14.26 -4.42
C ILE A 63 -19.20 -14.03 -3.00
N LEU A 64 -20.03 -13.39 -2.18
CA LEU A 64 -19.77 -13.15 -0.76
C LEU A 64 -20.75 -13.92 0.12
N GLU A 65 -20.22 -14.54 1.16
CA GLU A 65 -20.96 -15.19 2.23
C GLU A 65 -21.66 -14.17 3.14
N PRO A 66 -22.73 -14.56 3.86
CA PRO A 66 -23.41 -13.68 4.79
C PRO A 66 -22.48 -12.95 5.78
N TRP A 67 -21.50 -13.65 6.34
CA TRP A 67 -20.56 -13.05 7.30
C TRP A 67 -19.58 -12.06 6.64
N GLU A 68 -19.22 -12.26 5.37
CA GLU A 68 -18.39 -11.31 4.61
C GLU A 68 -19.18 -10.06 4.28
N LEU A 69 -20.47 -10.21 3.95
CA LEU A 69 -21.37 -9.09 3.70
C LEU A 69 -21.57 -8.25 4.97
N ASP A 70 -21.66 -8.87 6.14
CA ASP A 70 -21.70 -8.15 7.42
C ASP A 70 -20.41 -7.34 7.63
N VAL A 71 -19.24 -7.94 7.41
CA VAL A 71 -17.94 -7.26 7.53
C VAL A 71 -17.81 -6.12 6.53
N VAL A 72 -18.15 -6.33 5.25
CA VAL A 72 -18.01 -5.33 4.19
C VAL A 72 -18.99 -4.16 4.34
N SER A 73 -20.08 -4.37 5.10
CA SER A 73 -21.09 -3.34 5.38
C SER A 73 -20.74 -2.47 6.58
N THR A 74 -19.64 -2.76 7.28
CA THR A 74 -19.13 -1.89 8.35
C THR A 74 -18.69 -0.54 7.79
N TRP A 75 -18.80 0.53 8.59
CA TRP A 75 -18.33 1.85 8.18
C TRP A 75 -16.83 1.84 7.86
N GLU A 76 -16.05 1.10 8.64
CA GLU A 76 -14.61 0.90 8.44
C GLU A 76 -14.29 0.43 7.01
N MET A 77 -15.03 -0.56 6.50
CA MET A 77 -14.89 -1.03 5.13
C MET A 77 -15.49 -0.06 4.11
N LEU A 78 -16.71 0.44 4.35
CA LEU A 78 -17.39 1.33 3.41
C LEU A 78 -16.66 2.66 3.19
N ARG A 79 -15.90 3.14 4.19
CA ARG A 79 -14.99 4.29 4.06
C ARG A 79 -14.02 4.11 2.89
N LEU A 80 -13.49 2.90 2.67
CA LEU A 80 -12.53 2.63 1.61
C LEU A 80 -13.09 2.87 0.20
N ARG A 81 -14.42 3.00 0.04
CA ARG A 81 -15.05 3.40 -1.24
C ARG A 81 -14.67 4.82 -1.67
N TYR A 82 -14.07 5.58 -0.77
CA TYR A 82 -13.66 6.97 -0.98
C TYR A 82 -12.15 7.17 -0.76
N VAL A 83 -11.40 6.07 -0.69
CA VAL A 83 -9.93 6.09 -0.62
C VAL A 83 -9.39 5.49 -1.91
N MET A 84 -8.81 6.33 -2.77
CA MET A 84 -8.28 5.90 -4.06
C MET A 84 -7.07 4.98 -3.87
N GLN A 85 -7.01 3.89 -4.64
CA GLN A 85 -5.93 2.90 -4.58
C GLN A 85 -4.57 3.53 -4.83
N LEU A 86 -4.49 4.34 -5.88
CA LEU A 86 -3.27 4.98 -6.39
C LEU A 86 -3.16 6.46 -6.01
N GLY A 87 -3.84 6.87 -4.93
CA GLY A 87 -3.83 8.25 -4.43
C GLY A 87 -4.08 9.28 -5.55
N PRO A 88 -3.15 10.23 -5.77
CA PRO A 88 -3.34 11.28 -6.78
C PRO A 88 -3.03 10.82 -8.22
N ALA A 89 -2.77 9.54 -8.50
CA ALA A 89 -2.42 9.08 -9.86
C ALA A 89 -3.48 9.39 -10.92
N HIS A 90 -4.75 9.52 -10.53
CA HIS A 90 -5.86 9.90 -11.41
C HIS A 90 -5.65 11.24 -12.14
N ILE A 91 -4.78 12.12 -11.64
CA ILE A 91 -4.44 13.38 -12.32
C ILE A 91 -3.55 13.18 -13.56
N VAL A 92 -2.88 12.02 -13.66
CA VAL A 92 -2.06 11.61 -14.81
C VAL A 92 -2.80 10.56 -15.63
N TYR A 93 -3.44 9.60 -14.96
CA TYR A 93 -4.20 8.50 -15.57
C TYR A 93 -5.67 8.65 -15.20
N PRO A 94 -6.50 9.34 -16.00
CA PRO A 94 -7.87 9.69 -15.62
C PRO A 94 -8.77 8.51 -15.27
N GLY A 95 -8.44 7.29 -15.73
CA GLY A 95 -9.16 6.06 -15.39
C GLY A 95 -8.77 5.43 -14.04
N ALA A 96 -7.65 5.83 -13.44
CA ALA A 96 -7.13 5.31 -12.16
C ALA A 96 -7.93 5.84 -10.95
N THR A 97 -9.25 5.70 -10.99
CA THR A 97 -10.21 6.18 -9.98
C THR A 97 -10.73 5.05 -9.09
N HIS A 98 -10.21 3.83 -9.24
CA HIS A 98 -10.57 2.70 -8.42
C HIS A 98 -10.07 2.88 -6.99
N THR A 99 -10.70 2.14 -6.08
CA THR A 99 -10.61 2.38 -4.64
C THR A 99 -10.11 1.14 -3.90
N ARG A 100 -9.54 1.36 -2.71
CA ARG A 100 -9.10 0.28 -1.81
C ARG A 100 -10.23 -0.71 -1.53
N PHE A 101 -11.48 -0.26 -1.51
CA PHE A 101 -12.65 -1.13 -1.32
C PHE A 101 -12.75 -2.23 -2.38
N GLN A 102 -12.57 -1.87 -3.66
CA GLN A 102 -12.64 -2.83 -4.77
C GLN A 102 -11.47 -3.80 -4.72
N HIS A 103 -10.28 -3.29 -4.36
CA HIS A 103 -9.09 -4.11 -4.15
C HIS A 103 -9.29 -5.15 -3.04
N CYS A 104 -9.76 -4.76 -1.85
CA CYS A 104 -10.07 -5.69 -0.75
C CYS A 104 -11.01 -6.83 -1.18
N LEU A 105 -12.04 -6.51 -1.98
CA LEU A 105 -12.97 -7.53 -2.51
C LEU A 105 -12.27 -8.49 -3.47
N GLY A 106 -11.41 -7.98 -4.35
CA GLY A 106 -10.65 -8.79 -5.29
C GLY A 106 -9.60 -9.66 -4.61
N THR A 107 -8.88 -9.14 -3.62
CA THR A 107 -7.93 -9.90 -2.79
C THR A 107 -8.64 -11.05 -2.07
N ASN A 108 -9.84 -10.83 -1.53
CA ASN A 108 -10.65 -11.90 -0.95
C ASN A 108 -11.13 -12.93 -1.99
N PHE A 109 -11.52 -12.49 -3.19
CA PHE A 109 -11.86 -13.41 -4.27
C PHE A 109 -10.68 -14.34 -4.61
N LEU A 110 -9.46 -13.79 -4.65
CA LEU A 110 -8.25 -14.57 -4.86
C LEU A 110 -7.94 -15.50 -3.67
N ALA A 111 -8.26 -15.12 -2.43
CA ALA A 111 -8.15 -16.00 -1.27
C ALA A 111 -9.10 -17.21 -1.40
N GLN A 112 -10.38 -16.96 -1.72
CA GLN A 112 -11.37 -18.02 -1.98
C GLN A 112 -10.94 -18.93 -3.13
N LYS A 113 -10.32 -18.37 -4.16
CA LYS A 113 -9.78 -19.14 -5.29
C LYS A 113 -8.59 -19.99 -4.87
N SER A 114 -7.66 -19.42 -4.11
CA SER A 114 -6.47 -20.11 -3.62
C SER A 114 -6.84 -21.35 -2.79
N ILE A 115 -7.83 -21.24 -1.89
CA ILE A 115 -8.36 -22.38 -1.12
C ILE A 115 -8.82 -23.53 -2.04
N ARG A 116 -9.38 -23.23 -3.22
CA ARG A 116 -9.96 -24.22 -4.14
C ARG A 116 -8.93 -24.83 -5.11
N VAL A 117 -7.95 -24.06 -5.57
CA VAL A 117 -7.10 -24.44 -6.72
C VAL A 117 -5.66 -24.77 -6.35
N VAL A 118 -5.18 -24.27 -5.20
CA VAL A 118 -3.86 -24.62 -4.70
C VAL A 118 -3.92 -26.04 -4.16
N ASN A 119 -2.84 -26.79 -4.36
CA ASN A 119 -2.69 -28.12 -3.77
C ASN A 119 -1.54 -28.10 -2.76
N TYR A 120 -1.65 -28.93 -1.72
CA TYR A 120 -0.60 -29.15 -0.74
C TYR A 120 -0.04 -30.58 -0.80
N CYS A 121 1.19 -30.77 -0.32
CA CYS A 121 1.87 -32.06 -0.26
C CYS A 121 2.70 -32.17 1.04
N GLU A 122 2.47 -33.22 1.83
CA GLU A 122 3.25 -33.50 3.05
C GLU A 122 4.44 -34.43 2.78
N ASP A 123 4.33 -35.26 1.75
CA ASP A 123 5.34 -36.25 1.38
C ASP A 123 5.82 -35.96 -0.05
N LEU A 124 6.94 -35.24 -0.16
CA LEU A 124 7.56 -34.88 -1.43
C LEU A 124 8.18 -36.08 -2.15
N GLU A 125 8.58 -37.13 -1.43
CA GLU A 125 9.06 -38.37 -2.03
C GLU A 125 7.90 -39.10 -2.73
N GLY A 126 6.76 -39.22 -2.04
CA GLY A 126 5.54 -39.80 -2.60
C GLY A 126 4.85 -38.93 -3.66
N GLY A 127 5.13 -37.62 -3.71
CA GLY A 127 4.53 -36.67 -4.66
C GLY A 127 3.01 -36.53 -4.53
N CYS A 128 2.45 -36.80 -3.35
CA CYS A 128 1.01 -36.90 -3.13
C CYS A 128 0.37 -35.53 -2.87
N PHE A 129 -0.13 -34.89 -3.94
CA PHE A 129 -0.82 -33.61 -3.85
C PHE A 129 -2.31 -33.76 -3.51
N LYS A 130 -2.74 -33.06 -2.48
CA LYS A 130 -4.13 -32.94 -2.03
C LYS A 130 -4.63 -31.48 -2.16
N PRO A 131 -5.93 -31.23 -2.26
CA PRO A 131 -6.46 -29.86 -2.26
C PRO A 131 -6.06 -29.06 -1.01
N PHE A 132 -5.67 -27.79 -1.15
CA PHE A 132 -5.32 -26.92 -0.02
C PHE A 132 -6.48 -26.75 0.97
N SER A 133 -7.71 -26.89 0.50
CA SER A 133 -8.91 -26.95 1.34
C SER A 133 -8.91 -28.05 2.40
N ASP A 134 -8.14 -29.13 2.19
CA ASP A 134 -8.09 -30.27 3.11
C ASP A 134 -7.04 -30.05 4.22
N LEU A 135 -6.09 -29.15 3.99
CA LEU A 135 -5.11 -28.71 4.99
C LEU A 135 -5.74 -27.73 6.00
N LEU A 136 -6.68 -26.90 5.54
CA LEU A 136 -7.30 -25.86 6.36
C LEU A 136 -8.62 -26.34 6.97
N ASP A 137 -8.83 -26.07 8.24
CA ASP A 137 -10.17 -26.20 8.84
C ASP A 137 -11.10 -25.05 8.40
N ASP A 138 -12.39 -25.15 8.74
CA ASP A 138 -13.38 -24.15 8.35
C ASP A 138 -13.14 -22.77 8.98
N TYR A 139 -12.56 -22.73 10.18
CA TYR A 139 -12.20 -21.47 10.84
C TYR A 139 -11.01 -20.81 10.15
N GLN A 140 -9.96 -21.55 9.81
CA GLN A 140 -8.78 -21.08 9.10
C GLN A 140 -9.12 -20.60 7.68
N LYS A 141 -10.01 -21.29 6.96
CA LYS A 141 -10.56 -20.81 5.66
C LYS A 141 -11.26 -19.47 5.82
N LYS A 142 -12.08 -19.33 6.86
CA LYS A 142 -12.80 -18.08 7.18
C LYS A 142 -11.83 -16.97 7.56
N LEU A 143 -10.82 -17.30 8.35
CA LEU A 143 -9.79 -16.38 8.82
C LEU A 143 -8.93 -15.85 7.68
N PHE A 144 -8.51 -16.72 6.74
CA PHE A 144 -7.76 -16.31 5.55
C PHE A 144 -8.54 -15.29 4.70
N ARG A 145 -9.84 -15.55 4.47
CA ARG A 145 -10.75 -14.64 3.75
C ARG A 145 -10.94 -13.32 4.51
N ALA A 146 -11.09 -13.38 5.83
CA ALA A 146 -11.22 -12.18 6.66
C ALA A 146 -9.94 -11.32 6.63
N ALA A 147 -8.76 -11.94 6.74
CA ALA A 147 -7.48 -11.25 6.61
C ALA A 147 -7.31 -10.63 5.22
N ALA A 148 -7.68 -11.35 4.15
CA ALA A 148 -7.66 -10.83 2.78
C ALA A 148 -8.60 -9.62 2.59
N LEU A 149 -9.81 -9.64 3.17
CA LEU A 149 -10.73 -8.49 3.13
C LEU A 149 -10.18 -7.28 3.90
N LEU A 150 -9.46 -7.50 5.00
CA LEU A 150 -9.15 -6.47 5.99
C LEU A 150 -7.70 -5.98 5.98
N HIS A 151 -6.80 -6.60 5.22
CA HIS A 151 -5.38 -6.23 5.18
C HIS A 151 -5.15 -4.73 4.94
N ASP A 152 -6.03 -4.12 4.14
CA ASP A 152 -5.97 -2.72 3.71
C ASP A 152 -6.96 -1.78 4.43
N VAL A 153 -7.71 -2.27 5.43
CA VAL A 153 -8.76 -1.47 6.10
C VAL A 153 -8.23 -0.20 6.77
N GLY A 154 -6.96 -0.24 7.16
CA GLY A 154 -6.27 0.85 7.82
C GLY A 154 -5.71 1.93 6.89
N HIS A 155 -5.79 1.78 5.56
CA HIS A 155 -5.22 2.77 4.65
C HIS A 155 -5.79 4.16 4.93
N PRO A 156 -4.95 5.18 5.14
CA PRO A 156 -5.40 6.56 5.33
C PRO A 156 -5.87 7.15 3.99
N PRO A 157 -6.47 8.37 3.97
CA PRO A 157 -6.75 9.08 2.71
C PRO A 157 -5.53 9.10 1.79
N THR A 158 -5.75 8.95 0.49
CA THR A 158 -4.72 8.88 -0.56
C THR A 158 -3.76 7.69 -0.40
N SER A 159 -4.16 6.63 0.34
CA SER A 159 -3.41 5.39 0.45
C SER A 159 -1.97 5.60 0.98
N HIS A 160 -0.93 5.05 0.33
CA HIS A 160 0.45 5.19 0.77
C HIS A 160 0.99 6.63 0.70
N THR A 161 0.31 7.54 0.01
CA THR A 161 0.80 8.90 -0.23
C THR A 161 1.16 9.63 1.06
N ILE A 162 0.36 9.52 2.13
CA ILE A 162 0.62 10.23 3.39
C ILE A 162 1.29 9.37 4.47
N GLU A 163 1.62 8.11 4.17
CA GLU A 163 2.26 7.22 5.16
C GLU A 163 3.63 7.74 5.59
N TYR A 164 4.42 8.30 4.66
CA TYR A 164 5.71 8.87 5.01
C TYR A 164 5.58 10.02 6.03
N ALA A 165 4.58 10.89 5.85
CA ALA A 165 4.26 11.95 6.81
C ALA A 165 3.79 11.38 8.16
N LEU A 166 2.86 10.42 8.16
CA LEU A 166 2.34 9.79 9.38
C LEU A 166 3.42 9.06 10.18
N LYS A 167 4.28 8.32 9.49
CA LYS A 167 5.38 7.59 10.09
C LYS A 167 6.40 8.53 10.70
N SER A 168 6.70 9.63 10.02
CA SER A 168 7.63 10.65 10.52
C SER A 168 7.09 11.44 11.72
N TRP A 169 5.79 11.73 11.75
CA TRP A 169 5.15 12.51 12.81
C TRP A 169 4.76 11.67 14.04
N ALA A 170 4.07 10.54 13.83
CA ALA A 170 3.44 9.76 14.89
C ALA A 170 3.94 8.31 15.00
N GLY A 171 4.85 7.90 14.10
CA GLY A 171 5.31 6.50 14.03
C GLY A 171 4.17 5.55 13.70
N LEU A 172 3.28 5.96 12.78
CA LEU A 172 2.11 5.20 12.36
C LEU A 172 2.18 4.87 10.85
N ASP A 173 1.75 3.67 10.49
CA ASP A 173 1.46 3.25 9.12
C ASP A 173 0.01 2.72 8.98
N HIS A 174 -0.38 2.32 7.77
CA HIS A 174 -1.72 1.78 7.53
C HIS A 174 -1.98 0.50 8.34
N VAL A 175 -0.96 -0.28 8.68
CA VAL A 175 -1.13 -1.50 9.47
C VAL A 175 -1.43 -1.16 10.93
N ASP A 176 -0.79 -0.12 11.49
CA ASP A 176 -1.13 0.41 12.82
C ASP A 176 -2.56 0.95 12.90
N LEU A 177 -2.99 1.67 11.86
CA LEU A 177 -4.36 2.17 11.75
C LEU A 177 -5.36 1.02 11.60
N GLY A 178 -5.02 0.01 10.79
CA GLY A 178 -5.83 -1.19 10.56
C GLY A 178 -5.98 -2.03 11.83
N GLU A 179 -4.91 -2.18 12.60
CA GLU A 179 -4.91 -2.84 13.90
C GLU A 179 -5.90 -2.17 14.87
N PHE A 180 -5.90 -0.83 14.92
CA PHE A 180 -6.88 -0.11 15.72
C PHE A 180 -8.32 -0.41 15.27
N LEU A 181 -8.58 -0.42 13.97
CA LEU A 181 -9.92 -0.70 13.44
C LEU A 181 -10.36 -2.14 13.71
N ILE A 182 -9.49 -3.12 13.49
CA ILE A 182 -9.80 -4.54 13.69
C ILE A 182 -10.02 -4.85 15.16
N LEU A 183 -9.24 -4.25 16.07
CA LEU A 183 -9.27 -4.57 17.50
C LEU A 183 -10.16 -3.66 18.36
N ASN A 184 -10.48 -2.42 17.92
CA ASN A 184 -11.09 -1.40 18.78
C ASN A 184 -12.22 -0.56 18.11
N SER A 185 -12.90 -1.08 17.08
CA SER A 185 -13.97 -0.36 16.37
C SER A 185 -15.26 -1.20 16.21
N GLY A 186 -16.24 -0.68 15.47
CA GLY A 186 -17.47 -1.44 15.16
C GLY A 186 -17.20 -2.71 14.34
N LEU A 187 -16.07 -2.74 13.62
CA LEU A 187 -15.58 -3.94 12.94
C LEU A 187 -15.25 -5.07 13.92
N THR A 188 -14.69 -4.76 15.10
CA THR A 188 -14.37 -5.74 16.15
C THR A 188 -15.60 -6.52 16.59
N ASP A 189 -16.70 -5.80 16.83
CA ASP A 189 -17.96 -6.41 17.26
C ASP A 189 -18.56 -7.27 16.14
N THR A 190 -18.50 -6.78 14.90
CA THR A 190 -19.00 -7.50 13.71
C THR A 190 -18.25 -8.81 13.47
N LEU A 191 -16.92 -8.81 13.64
CA LEU A 191 -16.08 -10.00 13.53
C LEU A 191 -16.43 -11.04 14.60
N ARG A 192 -16.53 -10.62 15.86
CA ARG A 192 -16.88 -11.50 16.99
C ARG A 192 -18.27 -12.09 16.86
N GLN A 193 -19.26 -11.29 16.43
CA GLN A 193 -20.62 -11.77 16.17
C GLN A 193 -20.71 -12.79 15.05
N ASN A 194 -19.70 -12.83 14.18
CA ASN A 194 -19.54 -13.81 13.12
C ASN A 194 -18.54 -14.92 13.49
N GLY A 195 -18.14 -15.02 14.76
CA GLY A 195 -17.25 -16.07 15.25
C GLY A 195 -15.84 -16.01 14.69
N ILE A 196 -15.32 -14.82 14.41
CA ILE A 196 -13.92 -14.59 14.02
C ILE A 196 -13.24 -13.82 15.15
N ASP A 197 -12.10 -14.31 15.66
CA ASP A 197 -11.29 -13.54 16.61
C ASP A 197 -10.46 -12.49 15.86
N PRO A 198 -10.65 -11.18 16.14
CA PRO A 198 -9.85 -10.12 15.55
C PRO A 198 -8.33 -10.26 15.78
N ARG A 199 -7.90 -10.93 16.86
CA ARG A 199 -6.48 -11.12 17.17
C ARG A 199 -5.81 -12.06 16.18
N ASP A 200 -6.49 -13.12 15.75
CA ASP A 200 -5.95 -14.07 14.79
C ASP A 200 -5.74 -13.40 13.42
N ILE A 201 -6.64 -12.49 13.03
CA ILE A 201 -6.48 -11.68 11.82
C ILE A 201 -5.20 -10.85 11.91
N MET A 202 -4.98 -10.20 13.06
CA MET A 202 -3.78 -9.39 13.27
C MET A 202 -2.50 -10.21 13.32
N SER A 203 -2.55 -11.44 13.85
CA SER A 203 -1.43 -12.38 13.82
C SER A 203 -0.99 -12.71 12.39
N ILE A 204 -1.93 -12.83 11.45
CA ILE A 204 -1.65 -13.01 10.01
C ILE A 204 -1.06 -11.72 9.42
N ILE A 205 -1.76 -10.59 9.53
CA ILE A 205 -1.36 -9.32 8.88
C ILE A 205 0.01 -8.84 9.39
N ARG A 206 0.28 -8.95 10.69
CA ARG A 206 1.57 -8.53 11.30
C ARG A 206 2.66 -9.60 11.20
N ARG A 207 2.33 -10.81 10.74
CA ARG A 207 3.24 -11.97 10.74
C ARG A 207 3.80 -12.25 12.14
N LYS A 208 2.94 -12.17 13.17
CA LYS A 208 3.29 -12.34 14.59
C LYS A 208 2.57 -13.56 15.15
N THR A 209 3.09 -14.74 14.80
CA THR A 209 2.57 -16.03 15.24
C THR A 209 3.62 -17.12 15.05
N ASP A 210 3.61 -18.11 15.94
CA ASP A 210 4.40 -19.34 15.79
C ASP A 210 3.58 -20.47 15.13
N ASP A 211 2.28 -20.24 14.89
CA ASP A 211 1.41 -21.20 14.20
C ASP A 211 1.83 -21.34 12.72
N PRO A 212 2.20 -22.56 12.27
CA PRO A 212 2.65 -22.79 10.90
C PRO A 212 1.60 -22.48 9.84
N ILE A 213 0.32 -22.71 10.13
CA ILE A 213 -0.79 -22.43 9.20
C ILE A 213 -1.01 -20.92 9.11
N LEU A 214 -1.05 -20.21 10.23
CA LEU A 214 -1.24 -18.75 10.18
C LEU A 214 -0.07 -18.04 9.46
N ASN A 215 1.16 -18.53 9.64
CA ASN A 215 2.32 -18.05 8.87
C ASN A 215 2.16 -18.34 7.37
N LEU A 216 1.70 -19.53 7.01
CA LEU A 216 1.39 -19.87 5.62
C LEU A 216 0.32 -18.94 5.03
N LEU A 217 -0.77 -18.67 5.77
CA LEU A 217 -1.81 -17.73 5.33
C LEU A 217 -1.26 -16.32 5.14
N ALA A 218 -0.36 -15.89 6.01
CA ALA A 218 0.33 -14.61 5.87
C ALA A 218 1.21 -14.57 4.62
N ASP A 219 1.87 -15.67 4.27
CA ASP A 219 2.65 -15.77 3.04
C ASP A 219 1.77 -15.59 1.78
N PHE A 220 0.51 -16.03 1.80
CA PHE A 220 -0.41 -15.78 0.69
C PHE A 220 -0.83 -14.32 0.54
N LEU A 221 -0.70 -13.49 1.58
CA LEU A 221 -1.08 -12.07 1.60
C LEU A 221 0.10 -11.11 1.49
N ASP A 222 1.23 -11.46 2.09
CA ASP A 222 2.44 -10.62 2.14
C ASP A 222 3.69 -11.48 1.87
N HIS A 223 4.01 -11.60 0.59
CA HIS A 223 5.21 -12.25 0.06
C HIS A 223 5.47 -11.74 -1.36
N PRO A 224 6.70 -11.81 -1.91
CA PRO A 224 6.99 -11.33 -3.28
C PRO A 224 5.99 -11.68 -4.40
N LEU A 225 5.31 -12.82 -4.29
CA LEU A 225 4.22 -13.26 -5.16
C LEU A 225 3.01 -13.68 -4.32
N ASP A 226 2.18 -12.72 -3.94
CA ASP A 226 0.99 -12.92 -3.12
C ASP A 226 -0.30 -12.53 -3.87
N ILE A 227 -1.45 -12.77 -3.23
CA ILE A 227 -2.75 -12.48 -3.83
C ILE A 227 -3.07 -10.98 -3.82
N ASP A 228 -2.49 -10.21 -2.89
CA ASP A 228 -2.56 -8.74 -2.88
C ASP A 228 -1.95 -8.17 -4.18
N LYS A 229 -0.68 -8.50 -4.45
CA LYS A 229 0.04 -8.12 -5.68
C LYS A 229 -0.64 -8.63 -6.93
N THR A 230 -1.22 -9.82 -6.87
CA THR A 230 -1.96 -10.37 -8.00
C THR A 230 -3.20 -9.54 -8.31
N ASP A 231 -3.97 -9.10 -7.31
CA ASP A 231 -5.13 -8.24 -7.55
C ASP A 231 -4.69 -6.86 -8.05
N TYR A 232 -3.82 -6.16 -7.30
CA TYR A 232 -3.54 -4.76 -7.61
C TYR A 232 -2.88 -4.62 -8.98
N LEU A 233 -1.98 -5.54 -9.38
CA LEU A 233 -1.32 -5.41 -10.70
C LEU A 233 -2.31 -5.47 -11.86
N ILE A 234 -3.29 -6.39 -11.80
CA ILE A 234 -4.31 -6.54 -12.84
C ILE A 234 -5.28 -5.37 -12.78
N ARG A 235 -5.72 -4.99 -11.57
CA ARG A 235 -6.67 -3.90 -11.34
C ARG A 235 -6.10 -2.55 -11.75
N ASP A 236 -4.90 -2.25 -11.30
CA ASP A 236 -4.21 -1.00 -11.60
C ASP A 236 -3.98 -0.87 -13.10
N ALA A 237 -3.58 -1.95 -13.79
CA ALA A 237 -3.45 -1.96 -15.25
C ALA A 237 -4.79 -1.72 -15.96
N HIS A 238 -5.87 -2.38 -15.50
CA HIS A 238 -7.20 -2.23 -16.07
C HIS A 238 -7.71 -0.79 -15.98
N PHE A 239 -7.63 -0.19 -14.78
CA PHE A 239 -8.17 1.16 -14.55
C PHE A 239 -7.27 2.27 -15.05
N SER A 240 -5.94 2.15 -14.91
CA SER A 240 -5.01 3.17 -15.44
C SER A 240 -4.93 3.19 -16.97
N GLY A 241 -5.28 2.08 -17.62
CA GLY A 241 -5.06 1.87 -19.05
C GLY A 241 -3.62 1.48 -19.40
N VAL A 242 -2.73 1.36 -18.40
CA VAL A 242 -1.36 0.88 -18.60
C VAL A 242 -1.40 -0.65 -18.77
N GLN A 243 -1.37 -1.10 -20.02
CA GLN A 243 -1.49 -2.52 -20.39
C GLN A 243 -0.22 -3.37 -20.09
N LEU A 244 0.55 -2.98 -19.08
CA LEU A 244 1.80 -3.63 -18.69
C LEU A 244 1.64 -4.54 -17.47
N GLY A 245 0.50 -4.50 -16.78
CA GLY A 245 0.18 -5.39 -15.65
C GLY A 245 -0.55 -6.69 -16.05
N VAL A 246 -0.50 -7.09 -17.32
CA VAL A 246 -1.20 -8.29 -17.82
C VAL A 246 -0.26 -9.50 -17.83
N PHE A 247 -0.49 -10.42 -16.91
CA PHE A 247 0.26 -11.68 -16.80
C PHE A 247 -0.70 -12.86 -16.58
N PRO A 248 -0.29 -14.12 -16.84
CA PRO A 248 -1.16 -15.30 -16.70
C PRO A 248 -1.38 -15.69 -15.23
N ALA A 249 -2.07 -14.83 -14.47
CA ALA A 249 -2.35 -15.00 -13.05
C ALA A 249 -3.02 -16.34 -12.71
N GLU A 250 -3.93 -16.81 -13.57
CA GLU A 250 -4.58 -18.11 -13.42
C GLU A 250 -3.57 -19.25 -13.38
N ARG A 251 -2.59 -19.22 -14.28
CA ARG A 251 -1.56 -20.24 -14.36
C ARG A 251 -0.63 -20.17 -13.16
N VAL A 252 -0.30 -18.96 -12.68
CA VAL A 252 0.48 -18.78 -11.44
C VAL A 252 -0.23 -19.43 -10.25
N LEU A 253 -1.53 -19.19 -10.08
CA LEU A 253 -2.32 -19.80 -9.00
C LEU A 253 -2.45 -21.32 -9.14
N LEU A 254 -2.73 -21.83 -10.34
CA LEU A 254 -2.87 -23.28 -10.59
C LEU A 254 -1.56 -24.06 -10.41
N THR A 255 -0.42 -23.39 -10.53
CA THR A 255 0.92 -23.99 -10.37
C THR A 255 1.52 -23.75 -8.99
N ASN A 256 0.84 -22.97 -8.15
CA ASN A 256 1.19 -22.76 -6.75
C ASN A 256 0.92 -24.05 -5.95
N ARG A 257 1.83 -24.36 -5.03
CA ARG A 257 1.82 -25.52 -4.15
C ARG A 257 2.17 -25.10 -2.74
N VAL A 258 1.60 -25.81 -1.78
CA VAL A 258 2.04 -25.78 -0.39
C VAL A 258 2.76 -27.09 -0.12
N VAL A 259 3.94 -27.05 0.47
CA VAL A 259 4.70 -28.27 0.75
C VAL A 259 5.21 -28.26 2.17
N MET A 260 5.29 -29.42 2.80
CA MET A 260 5.99 -29.52 4.08
C MET A 260 7.49 -29.38 3.82
N GLY A 261 8.06 -28.26 4.28
CA GLY A 261 9.49 -27.99 4.19
C GLY A 261 10.28 -28.66 5.30
N LYS A 262 11.59 -28.40 5.30
CA LYS A 262 12.47 -28.79 6.42
C LYS A 262 11.99 -28.08 7.69
N GLU A 263 12.08 -28.74 8.84
CA GLU A 263 11.61 -28.25 10.16
C GLU A 263 10.07 -28.19 10.36
N GLU A 264 9.29 -29.02 9.65
CA GLU A 264 7.82 -29.10 9.82
C GLU A 264 7.08 -27.78 9.58
N LYS A 265 7.64 -26.92 8.71
CA LYS A 265 7.02 -25.66 8.28
C LYS A 265 6.45 -25.79 6.89
N TYR A 266 5.24 -25.27 6.68
CA TYR A 266 4.67 -25.17 5.34
C TYR A 266 5.40 -24.10 4.53
N VAL A 267 5.80 -24.47 3.31
CA VAL A 267 6.45 -23.59 2.35
C VAL A 267 5.56 -23.45 1.12
N ARG A 268 5.35 -22.23 0.66
CA ARG A 268 4.71 -21.98 -0.63
C ARG A 268 5.74 -22.07 -1.76
N ALA A 269 5.48 -22.94 -2.73
CA ALA A 269 6.35 -23.17 -3.88
C ALA A 269 5.56 -23.17 -5.19
N PHE A 270 6.26 -23.07 -6.31
CA PHE A 270 5.63 -23.10 -7.64
C PHE A 270 6.23 -24.23 -8.48
N MET A 271 5.41 -24.92 -9.26
CA MET A 271 5.93 -25.93 -10.19
C MET A 271 6.90 -25.30 -11.21
N LEU A 272 8.01 -25.95 -11.54
CA LEU A 272 8.98 -25.42 -12.53
C LEU A 272 8.35 -24.99 -13.86
N LYS A 273 7.32 -25.72 -14.32
CA LYS A 273 6.54 -25.37 -15.53
C LYS A 273 5.82 -24.01 -15.48
N ALA A 274 5.80 -23.36 -14.32
CA ALA A 274 5.25 -22.03 -14.11
C ALA A 274 6.23 -20.92 -14.45
N ILE A 275 7.51 -21.23 -14.73
CA ILE A 275 8.56 -20.21 -14.75
C ILE A 275 8.27 -19.05 -15.68
N SER A 276 7.79 -19.30 -16.90
CA SER A 276 7.42 -18.24 -17.84
C SER A 276 6.26 -17.36 -17.36
N SER A 277 5.36 -17.92 -16.54
CA SER A 277 4.26 -17.16 -15.91
C SER A 277 4.76 -16.30 -14.75
N LEU A 278 5.71 -16.82 -13.97
CA LEU A 278 6.37 -16.08 -12.89
C LEU A 278 7.23 -14.94 -13.47
N GLU A 279 8.00 -15.22 -14.53
CA GLU A 279 8.76 -14.21 -15.28
C GLU A 279 7.86 -13.09 -15.80
N ALA A 280 6.76 -13.44 -16.47
CA ALA A 280 5.80 -12.47 -16.96
C ALA A 280 5.23 -11.60 -15.83
N LEU A 281 4.86 -12.19 -14.68
CA LEU A 281 4.38 -11.46 -13.51
C LEU A 281 5.45 -10.48 -12.99
N ILE A 282 6.67 -10.95 -12.80
CA ILE A 282 7.78 -10.15 -12.26
C ILE A 282 8.12 -8.98 -13.17
N LEU A 283 8.20 -9.21 -14.48
CA LEU A 283 8.44 -8.17 -15.47
C LEU A 283 7.27 -7.17 -15.52
N SER A 284 6.03 -7.66 -15.54
CA SER A 284 4.82 -6.83 -15.51
C SER A 284 4.80 -5.91 -14.30
N ARG A 285 5.13 -6.45 -13.12
CA ARG A 285 5.26 -5.67 -11.89
C ARG A 285 6.27 -4.52 -12.05
N ASN A 286 7.46 -4.81 -12.56
CA ASN A 286 8.51 -3.80 -12.67
C ASN A 286 8.19 -2.74 -13.74
N TRP A 287 7.53 -3.12 -14.84
CA TRP A 287 7.02 -2.18 -15.83
C TRP A 287 5.94 -1.27 -15.23
N MET A 288 5.00 -1.83 -14.45
CA MET A 288 4.01 -1.03 -13.72
C MET A 288 4.67 -0.04 -12.74
N PHE A 289 5.77 -0.42 -12.08
CA PHE A 289 6.56 0.52 -11.29
C PHE A 289 7.08 1.67 -12.14
N SER A 290 7.79 1.39 -13.23
CA SER A 290 8.37 2.44 -14.08
C SER A 290 7.32 3.39 -14.67
N ASP A 291 6.24 2.82 -15.22
CA ASP A 291 5.34 3.55 -16.11
C ASP A 291 4.10 4.11 -15.42
N LEU A 292 3.74 3.60 -14.23
CA LEU A 292 2.59 4.05 -13.45
C LEU A 292 3.01 4.59 -12.09
N TYR A 293 3.55 3.74 -11.21
CA TYR A 293 3.78 4.11 -9.81
C TYR A 293 4.90 5.15 -9.63
N LEU A 294 5.91 5.12 -10.50
CA LEU A 294 7.07 6.01 -10.45
C LEU A 294 7.01 7.15 -11.48
N HIS A 295 5.87 7.34 -12.13
CA HIS A 295 5.68 8.45 -13.06
C HIS A 295 5.90 9.79 -12.35
N HIS A 296 6.76 10.64 -12.89
CA HIS A 296 7.24 11.87 -12.25
C HIS A 296 6.12 12.78 -11.74
N ALA A 297 5.06 12.97 -12.52
CA ALA A 297 3.92 13.80 -12.10
C ALA A 297 3.06 13.16 -11.00
N VAL A 298 2.99 11.82 -10.94
CA VAL A 298 2.31 11.10 -9.84
C VAL A 298 3.14 11.26 -8.57
N LYS A 299 4.42 10.93 -8.63
CA LYS A 299 5.36 11.07 -7.51
C LYS A 299 5.41 12.49 -6.94
N LEU A 300 5.40 13.50 -7.80
CA LEU A 300 5.31 14.89 -7.36
C LEU A 300 4.00 15.17 -6.59
N ALA A 301 2.85 14.74 -7.11
CA ALA A 301 1.59 14.96 -6.41
C ALA A 301 1.52 14.20 -5.07
N GLU A 302 2.12 13.03 -4.99
CA GLU A 302 2.28 12.30 -3.73
C GLU A 302 3.16 13.08 -2.74
N ALA A 303 4.33 13.56 -3.20
CA ALA A 303 5.25 14.34 -2.37
C ALA A 303 4.62 15.63 -1.85
N LEU A 304 3.87 16.36 -2.70
CA LEU A 304 3.11 17.55 -2.31
C LEU A 304 2.07 17.22 -1.23
N THR A 305 1.29 16.15 -1.43
CA THR A 305 0.24 15.74 -0.48
C THR A 305 0.85 15.28 0.85
N SER A 306 1.91 14.46 0.81
CA SER A 306 2.63 14.00 1.99
C SER A 306 3.20 15.17 2.79
N LYS A 307 3.91 16.08 2.12
CA LYS A 307 4.55 17.23 2.78
C LYS A 307 3.52 18.21 3.35
N ALA A 308 2.46 18.50 2.59
CA ALA A 308 1.35 19.32 3.08
C ALA A 308 0.71 18.70 4.34
N THR A 309 0.52 17.38 4.34
CA THR A 309 -0.01 16.64 5.50
C THR A 309 0.91 16.73 6.71
N TYR A 310 2.22 16.56 6.53
CA TYR A 310 3.19 16.69 7.61
C TYR A 310 3.12 18.07 8.29
N PHE A 311 3.22 19.14 7.51
CA PHE A 311 3.18 20.50 8.05
C PHE A 311 1.82 20.87 8.65
N ARG A 312 0.72 20.33 8.11
CA ARG A 312 -0.61 20.55 8.72
C ARG A 312 -0.76 19.80 10.05
N MET A 313 -0.20 18.60 10.19
CA MET A 313 -0.16 17.89 11.48
C MET A 313 0.70 18.64 12.51
N GLU A 314 1.82 19.22 12.07
CA GLU A 314 2.68 20.05 12.89
C GLU A 314 2.00 21.35 13.34
N GLU A 315 1.35 22.05 12.42
CA GLU A 315 0.56 23.26 12.67
C GLU A 315 -0.50 23.04 13.76
N GLU A 316 -1.24 21.93 13.67
CA GLU A 316 -2.23 21.58 14.67
C GLU A 316 -1.60 20.94 15.92
N GLY A 317 -0.35 20.48 15.87
CA GLY A 317 0.29 19.74 16.97
C GLY A 317 -0.50 18.48 17.32
N LEU A 318 -0.80 17.63 16.34
CA LEU A 318 -1.64 16.45 16.53
C LEU A 318 -1.00 15.40 17.44
N SER A 319 -1.75 14.91 18.41
CA SER A 319 -1.34 13.74 19.20
C SER A 319 -1.45 12.43 18.41
N LYS A 320 -0.77 11.37 18.85
CA LYS A 320 -0.89 10.04 18.23
C LYS A 320 -2.34 9.54 18.18
N ASN A 321 -3.13 9.81 19.23
CA ASN A 321 -4.55 9.45 19.29
C ASN A 321 -5.39 10.24 18.27
N GLU A 322 -5.06 11.52 18.08
CA GLU A 322 -5.69 12.37 17.07
C GLU A 322 -5.36 11.89 15.66
N CYS A 323 -4.11 11.51 15.38
CA CYS A 323 -3.75 10.89 14.10
C CYS A 323 -4.57 9.62 13.83
N ILE A 324 -4.63 8.69 14.78
CA ILE A 324 -5.43 7.46 14.60
C ILE A 324 -6.90 7.82 14.36
N GLY A 325 -7.46 8.74 15.15
CA GLY A 325 -8.87 9.11 15.05
C GLY A 325 -9.25 9.81 13.75
N LEU A 326 -8.42 10.77 13.30
CA LEU A 326 -8.68 11.54 12.10
C LEU A 326 -8.47 10.69 10.84
N PHE A 327 -7.32 10.03 10.71
CA PHE A 327 -6.96 9.34 9.47
C PHE A 327 -7.71 8.02 9.26
N THR A 328 -8.32 7.44 10.29
CA THR A 328 -9.25 6.29 10.15
C THR A 328 -10.72 6.70 9.93
N ARG A 329 -11.01 8.01 9.92
CA ARG A 329 -12.32 8.58 9.57
C ARG A 329 -12.30 9.20 8.18
N MET A 330 -11.25 9.98 7.89
CA MET A 330 -11.15 10.76 6.66
C MET A 330 -11.15 9.89 5.41
N ASN A 331 -11.75 10.43 4.35
CA ASN A 331 -11.52 10.03 2.95
C ASN A 331 -10.63 11.05 2.22
N ASP A 332 -10.36 10.83 0.94
CA ASP A 332 -9.48 11.69 0.13
C ASP A 332 -9.99 13.14 0.04
N GLY A 333 -11.30 13.33 -0.07
CA GLY A 333 -11.91 14.66 -0.10
C GLY A 333 -11.81 15.39 1.24
N ASP A 334 -11.93 14.67 2.37
CA ASP A 334 -11.72 15.24 3.70
C ASP A 334 -10.28 15.73 3.88
N LEU A 335 -9.30 14.94 3.43
CA LEU A 335 -7.89 15.31 3.49
C LEU A 335 -7.64 16.62 2.75
N TYR A 336 -8.04 16.73 1.48
CA TYR A 336 -7.78 17.95 0.70
C TYR A 336 -8.51 19.17 1.24
N ARG A 337 -9.69 19.01 1.84
CA ARG A 337 -10.37 20.10 2.55
C ARG A 337 -9.60 20.54 3.79
N TRP A 338 -9.17 19.59 4.63
CA TRP A 338 -8.36 19.86 5.82
C TRP A 338 -7.04 20.57 5.47
N LEU A 339 -6.36 20.16 4.39
CA LEU A 339 -5.16 20.85 3.90
C LEU A 339 -5.46 22.27 3.38
N SER A 340 -6.63 22.48 2.76
CA SER A 340 -7.03 23.80 2.24
C SER A 340 -7.37 24.81 3.35
N GLU A 341 -7.65 24.33 4.56
CA GLU A 341 -7.95 25.12 5.76
C GLU A 341 -6.68 25.46 6.58
N SER A 342 -5.49 25.10 6.10
CA SER A 342 -4.22 25.46 6.72
C SER A 342 -3.99 26.97 6.81
N ASP A 343 -3.38 27.48 7.88
CA ASP A 343 -2.87 28.86 7.95
C ASP A 343 -1.53 28.97 7.21
N ILE A 344 -0.80 27.86 7.03
CA ILE A 344 0.42 27.77 6.24
C ILE A 344 0.12 27.93 4.74
N ALA A 345 0.64 29.01 4.15
CA ALA A 345 0.36 29.37 2.76
C ALA A 345 0.74 28.29 1.73
N PHE A 346 1.93 27.69 1.85
CA PHE A 346 2.36 26.68 0.88
C PHE A 346 1.60 25.35 1.03
N VAL A 347 1.08 25.01 2.20
CA VAL A 347 0.21 23.84 2.41
C VAL A 347 -1.07 23.98 1.58
N ARG A 348 -1.71 25.16 1.66
CA ARG A 348 -2.87 25.49 0.82
C ARG A 348 -2.50 25.49 -0.67
N GLU A 349 -1.35 26.04 -1.01
CA GLU A 349 -0.85 26.07 -2.39
C GLU A 349 -0.67 24.65 -2.95
N TYR A 350 -0.09 23.72 -2.19
CA TYR A 350 0.12 22.33 -2.61
C TYR A 350 -1.20 21.62 -2.90
N ALA A 351 -2.20 21.76 -2.01
CA ALA A 351 -3.53 21.23 -2.24
C ALA A 351 -4.18 21.85 -3.50
N ALA A 352 -4.03 23.17 -3.69
CA ALA A 352 -4.53 23.86 -4.86
C ALA A 352 -3.84 23.43 -6.17
N ARG A 353 -2.52 23.19 -6.16
CA ARG A 353 -1.76 22.73 -7.33
C ARG A 353 -2.25 21.38 -7.82
N ILE A 354 -2.61 20.47 -6.93
CA ILE A 354 -3.23 19.18 -7.28
C ILE A 354 -4.62 19.42 -7.88
N ARG A 355 -5.47 20.18 -7.18
CA ARG A 355 -6.85 20.46 -7.61
C ARG A 355 -6.94 21.14 -8.98
N TYR A 356 -6.07 22.10 -9.26
CA TYR A 356 -6.04 22.85 -10.53
C TYR A 356 -5.09 22.26 -11.57
N ARG A 357 -4.46 21.11 -11.28
CA ARG A 357 -3.44 20.48 -12.12
C ARG A 357 -2.30 21.43 -12.51
N ARG A 358 -1.86 22.29 -11.58
CA ARG A 358 -0.74 23.22 -11.73
C ARG A 358 0.49 22.75 -10.96
N LEU A 359 0.96 21.54 -11.27
CA LEU A 359 2.13 20.96 -10.60
C LEU A 359 3.43 21.68 -10.96
N PHE A 360 4.43 21.60 -10.09
CA PHE A 360 5.81 21.97 -10.39
C PHE A 360 6.38 21.17 -11.58
N LYS A 361 7.45 21.70 -12.19
CA LYS A 361 8.20 21.04 -13.25
C LYS A 361 9.44 20.38 -12.69
N VAL A 362 9.95 19.37 -13.40
CA VAL A 362 11.22 18.70 -13.06
C VAL A 362 12.35 19.68 -13.35
N ALA A 363 13.03 20.16 -12.30
CA ALA A 363 14.20 21.03 -12.41
C ALA A 363 15.51 20.22 -12.50
N PHE A 364 15.51 19.00 -11.97
CA PHE A 364 16.65 18.10 -12.02
C PHE A 364 16.18 16.65 -11.85
N SER A 365 16.80 15.70 -12.55
CA SER A 365 16.55 14.27 -12.38
C SER A 365 17.81 13.47 -12.71
N LYS A 366 18.34 12.70 -11.76
CA LYS A 366 19.46 11.76 -12.01
C LYS A 366 19.30 10.45 -11.26
N SER A 367 19.94 9.40 -11.78
CA SER A 367 20.01 8.12 -11.09
C SER A 367 20.75 8.25 -9.76
N LEU A 368 20.25 7.59 -8.72
CA LEU A 368 20.91 7.54 -7.41
C LEU A 368 22.31 6.90 -7.48
N ALA A 369 22.59 6.15 -8.54
CA ALA A 369 23.89 5.53 -8.79
C ALA A 369 24.98 6.52 -9.25
N SER A 370 24.60 7.70 -9.77
CA SER A 370 25.57 8.68 -10.27
C SER A 370 26.16 9.55 -9.17
N PHE A 371 25.53 9.65 -8.00
CA PHE A 371 26.00 10.51 -6.91
C PHE A 371 27.22 9.94 -6.18
N GLU A 372 28.06 10.83 -5.65
CA GLU A 372 29.16 10.46 -4.76
C GLU A 372 28.67 9.72 -3.50
N PRO A 373 29.49 8.86 -2.87
CA PRO A 373 29.08 8.06 -1.70
C PRO A 373 28.52 8.88 -0.52
N SER A 374 29.07 10.07 -0.27
CA SER A 374 28.60 11.00 0.79
C SER A 374 27.20 11.53 0.47
N ALA A 375 27.02 12.11 -0.72
CA ALA A 375 25.74 12.62 -1.21
C ALA A 375 24.67 11.52 -1.23
N LYS A 376 25.02 10.32 -1.70
CA LYS A 376 24.13 9.16 -1.72
C LYS A 376 23.65 8.77 -0.32
N LYS A 377 24.54 8.77 0.67
CA LYS A 377 24.19 8.46 2.07
C LYS A 377 23.19 9.47 2.63
N GLU A 378 23.39 10.75 2.33
CA GLU A 378 22.49 11.82 2.74
C GLU A 378 21.11 11.72 2.08
N LEU A 379 21.07 11.55 0.75
CA LEU A 379 19.83 11.34 -0.01
C LEU A 379 19.05 10.11 0.48
N PHE A 380 19.73 9.00 0.78
CA PHE A 380 19.07 7.82 1.38
C PHE A 380 18.48 8.11 2.76
N SER A 381 19.12 8.96 3.56
CA SER A 381 18.60 9.31 4.89
C SER A 381 17.27 10.05 4.82
N MET A 382 17.02 10.78 3.73
CA MET A 382 15.75 11.48 3.48
C MET A 382 14.57 10.52 3.37
N LEU A 383 14.75 9.25 2.95
CA LEU A 383 13.67 8.26 2.88
C LEU A 383 13.04 7.93 4.24
N THR A 384 13.74 8.20 5.34
CA THR A 384 13.27 7.92 6.70
C THR A 384 13.27 9.14 7.62
N ARG A 385 13.92 10.24 7.21
CA ARG A 385 14.07 11.47 8.00
C ARG A 385 13.53 12.67 7.24
N ILE A 386 12.26 12.98 7.44
CA ILE A 386 11.60 14.13 6.80
C ILE A 386 12.26 15.47 7.13
N GLN A 387 12.83 15.60 8.32
CA GLN A 387 13.56 16.81 8.72
C GLN A 387 14.77 17.07 7.82
N THR A 388 15.53 16.03 7.46
CA THR A 388 16.69 16.13 6.57
C THR A 388 16.26 16.51 5.15
N LEU A 389 15.11 16.01 4.69
CA LEU A 389 14.52 16.41 3.42
C LEU A 389 14.15 17.91 3.42
N ILE A 390 13.47 18.37 4.48
CA ILE A 390 13.03 19.76 4.65
C ILE A 390 14.23 20.72 4.74
N GLU A 391 15.28 20.35 5.48
CA GLU A 391 16.52 21.12 5.58
C GLU A 391 17.18 21.33 4.21
N ALA A 392 17.30 20.26 3.42
CA ALA A 392 17.87 20.34 2.08
C ALA A 392 17.02 21.23 1.15
N GLU A 393 15.69 21.14 1.21
CA GLU A 393 14.81 21.99 0.41
C GLU A 393 14.91 23.48 0.79
N ASN A 394 15.06 23.78 2.08
CA ASN A 394 15.23 25.15 2.57
C ASN A 394 16.59 25.75 2.19
N GLU A 395 17.64 24.95 2.05
CA GLU A 395 18.94 25.39 1.54
C GLU A 395 18.89 25.73 0.04
N LEU A 396 18.06 25.00 -0.72
CA LEU A 396 17.85 25.26 -2.15
C LEU A 396 17.11 26.59 -2.38
N SER A 397 16.09 26.91 -1.58
CA SER A 397 15.27 28.11 -1.76
C SER A 397 14.86 28.77 -0.45
N GLU A 398 15.06 30.09 -0.37
CA GLU A 398 14.63 30.92 0.76
C GLU A 398 13.10 31.05 0.89
N LYS A 399 12.34 30.69 -0.16
CA LYS A 399 10.87 30.68 -0.14
C LYS A 399 10.37 29.27 0.24
N PRO A 400 9.81 29.07 1.45
CA PRO A 400 9.30 27.76 1.87
C PRO A 400 8.27 27.20 0.89
N GLY A 401 8.38 25.91 0.60
CA GLY A 401 7.47 25.20 -0.30
C GLY A 401 7.62 25.53 -1.79
N SER A 402 8.66 26.26 -2.19
CA SER A 402 8.92 26.51 -3.63
C SER A 402 9.71 25.40 -4.33
N VAL A 403 10.29 24.47 -3.55
CA VAL A 403 11.08 23.33 -4.02
C VAL A 403 10.60 22.06 -3.33
N VAL A 404 10.57 20.97 -4.10
CA VAL A 404 10.28 19.62 -3.62
C VAL A 404 11.39 18.68 -4.07
N ILE A 405 12.01 17.98 -3.12
CA ILE A 405 12.93 16.87 -3.42
C ILE A 405 12.18 15.56 -3.27
N ASP A 406 12.37 14.64 -4.21
CA ASP A 406 11.81 13.28 -4.19
C ASP A 406 12.92 12.27 -4.43
N VAL A 407 13.20 11.46 -3.41
CA VAL A 407 14.16 10.36 -3.49
C VAL A 407 13.38 9.08 -3.75
N VAL A 408 13.53 8.55 -4.95
CA VAL A 408 12.75 7.42 -5.44
C VAL A 408 13.58 6.14 -5.33
N VAL A 409 13.23 5.28 -4.38
CA VAL A 409 13.85 3.96 -4.20
C VAL A 409 12.75 2.91 -4.06
N PRO A 410 12.26 2.34 -5.18
CA PRO A 410 11.23 1.32 -5.12
C PRO A 410 11.77 0.02 -4.54
N ASP A 411 10.95 -0.68 -3.75
CA ASP A 411 11.24 -2.07 -3.42
C ASP A 411 10.88 -2.97 -4.60
N LEU A 412 11.88 -3.22 -5.46
CA LEU A 412 11.74 -4.14 -6.58
C LEU A 412 11.79 -5.62 -6.14
N GLY A 413 12.04 -5.90 -4.86
CA GLY A 413 12.02 -7.26 -4.32
C GLY A 413 13.08 -8.18 -4.91
N ALA A 414 14.15 -7.67 -5.55
CA ALA A 414 15.06 -8.52 -6.32
C ALA A 414 15.67 -9.69 -5.51
N LYS A 415 15.99 -9.45 -4.23
CA LYS A 415 16.52 -10.50 -3.33
C LYS A 415 15.47 -11.52 -2.91
N SER A 416 14.23 -11.08 -2.71
CA SER A 416 13.14 -11.94 -2.23
C SER A 416 12.50 -12.71 -3.39
N LEU A 417 12.37 -12.07 -4.56
CA LEU A 417 12.01 -12.71 -5.83
C LEU A 417 13.03 -13.76 -6.26
N SER A 418 14.33 -13.53 -6.03
CA SER A 418 15.35 -14.54 -6.37
C SER A 418 15.26 -15.81 -5.53
N LYS A 419 14.57 -15.74 -4.38
CA LYS A 419 14.37 -16.85 -3.44
C LYS A 419 12.97 -17.45 -3.51
N ILE A 420 12.21 -17.19 -4.58
CA ILE A 420 10.94 -17.88 -4.81
C ILE A 420 11.21 -19.40 -4.88
N PRO A 421 10.53 -20.21 -4.03
CA PRO A 421 10.70 -21.66 -4.07
C PRO A 421 10.04 -22.27 -5.30
N LEU A 422 10.75 -23.16 -5.98
CA LEU A 422 10.32 -23.94 -7.13
C LEU A 422 10.34 -25.43 -6.80
N LEU A 423 9.32 -26.15 -7.27
CA LEU A 423 9.27 -27.61 -7.23
C LEU A 423 9.80 -28.17 -8.55
N VAL A 424 10.88 -28.94 -8.45
CA VAL A 424 11.55 -29.61 -9.57
C VAL A 424 11.45 -31.13 -9.36
N GLY A 425 11.29 -31.87 -10.45
CA GLY A 425 11.27 -33.33 -10.36
C GLY A 425 12.67 -33.87 -10.07
N GLY A 426 12.81 -34.65 -9.00
CA GLY A 426 14.01 -35.39 -8.61
C GLY A 426 13.87 -36.90 -8.85
N GLU A 427 14.92 -37.67 -8.56
CA GLU A 427 14.95 -39.13 -8.79
C GLU A 427 13.92 -39.91 -7.96
N GLN A 428 13.55 -39.39 -6.78
CA GLN A 428 12.64 -40.04 -5.84
C GLN A 428 11.38 -39.22 -5.53
N GLY A 429 11.10 -38.14 -6.27
CA GLY A 429 9.96 -37.27 -5.97
C GLY A 429 10.17 -35.82 -6.43
N PHE A 430 9.89 -34.86 -5.55
CA PHE A 430 10.11 -33.44 -5.81
C PHE A 430 11.15 -32.83 -4.87
N ASP A 431 12.01 -31.98 -5.43
CA ASP A 431 12.93 -31.14 -4.68
C ASP A 431 12.43 -29.68 -4.67
N ILE A 432 12.70 -28.99 -3.56
CA ILE A 432 12.49 -27.54 -3.45
C ILE A 432 13.82 -26.85 -3.74
N VAL A 433 13.86 -26.07 -4.82
CA VAL A 433 15.01 -25.24 -5.20
C VAL A 433 14.60 -23.78 -5.30
N SER A 434 15.53 -22.88 -5.07
CA SER A 434 15.31 -21.44 -5.21
C SER A 434 15.34 -21.05 -6.71
N LEU A 435 14.60 -20.01 -7.10
CA LEU A 435 14.65 -19.49 -8.48
C LEU A 435 16.09 -19.18 -8.95
N ASP A 436 16.96 -18.67 -8.07
CA ASP A 436 18.37 -18.38 -8.37
C ASP A 436 19.31 -19.58 -8.45
N GLU A 437 18.82 -20.78 -8.11
CA GLU A 437 19.54 -22.04 -8.26
C GLU A 437 19.18 -22.74 -9.58
N THR A 438 18.21 -22.21 -10.34
CA THR A 438 17.79 -22.75 -11.64
C THR A 438 18.46 -22.03 -12.80
N ASN A 439 18.77 -22.76 -13.88
CA ASN A 439 19.31 -22.18 -15.10
C ASN A 439 18.28 -21.26 -15.78
N GLU A 440 17.01 -21.64 -15.70
CA GLU A 440 15.90 -20.94 -16.31
C GLU A 440 15.60 -19.61 -15.62
N GLY A 441 15.85 -19.47 -14.30
CA GLY A 441 15.67 -18.22 -13.58
C GLY A 441 16.80 -17.18 -13.79
N TYR A 442 17.97 -17.62 -14.25
CA TYR A 442 19.17 -16.77 -14.33
C TYR A 442 19.01 -15.51 -15.22
N PRO A 443 18.41 -15.57 -16.42
CA PRO A 443 18.22 -14.39 -17.28
C PRO A 443 17.38 -13.30 -16.59
N LEU A 444 16.26 -13.68 -15.96
CA LEU A 444 15.40 -12.76 -15.22
C LEU A 444 16.17 -12.06 -14.09
N LEU A 445 17.01 -12.80 -13.35
CA LEU A 445 17.79 -12.24 -12.25
C LEU A 445 18.80 -11.19 -12.71
N GLN A 446 19.37 -11.35 -13.90
CA GLN A 446 20.24 -10.33 -14.48
C GLN A 446 19.45 -9.04 -14.77
N THR A 447 18.25 -9.15 -15.36
CA THR A 447 17.36 -8.01 -15.59
C THR A 447 16.98 -7.31 -14.29
N LEU A 448 16.62 -8.06 -13.24
CA LEU A 448 16.29 -7.50 -11.92
C LEU A 448 17.48 -6.75 -11.29
N ARG A 449 18.69 -7.32 -11.38
CA ARG A 449 19.92 -6.69 -10.88
C ARG A 449 20.26 -5.41 -11.65
N GLN A 450 19.95 -5.34 -12.93
CA GLN A 450 20.12 -4.12 -13.71
C GLN A 450 19.11 -3.05 -13.28
N GLN A 451 17.83 -3.40 -13.14
CA GLN A 451 16.77 -2.47 -12.76
C GLN A 451 16.97 -1.86 -11.37
N THR A 452 17.45 -2.64 -10.40
CA THR A 452 17.82 -2.14 -9.06
C THR A 452 18.93 -1.10 -9.07
N ARG A 453 19.71 -0.99 -10.15
CA ARG A 453 20.73 0.05 -10.32
C ARG A 453 20.22 1.27 -11.08
N THR A 454 19.32 1.08 -12.04
CA THR A 454 18.90 2.15 -12.97
C THR A 454 17.66 2.89 -12.53
N ILE A 455 16.71 2.23 -11.86
CA ILE A 455 15.42 2.83 -11.48
C ILE A 455 15.55 3.82 -10.30
N PRO A 456 16.34 3.53 -9.25
CA PRO A 456 16.51 4.49 -8.16
C PRO A 456 17.02 5.83 -8.67
N SER A 457 16.33 6.91 -8.31
CA SER A 457 16.60 8.26 -8.82
C SER A 457 16.30 9.33 -7.77
N VAL A 458 16.87 10.52 -7.97
CA VAL A 458 16.47 11.74 -7.25
C VAL A 458 15.91 12.71 -8.26
N ARG A 459 14.76 13.29 -7.92
CA ARG A 459 14.10 14.32 -8.70
C ARG A 459 13.91 15.55 -7.85
N VAL A 460 14.16 16.71 -8.43
CA VAL A 460 13.92 18.02 -7.80
C VAL A 460 12.90 18.75 -8.64
N TYR A 461 11.86 19.27 -8.00
CA TYR A 461 10.77 19.97 -8.65
C TYR A 461 10.69 21.42 -8.16
N SER A 462 10.41 22.34 -9.07
CA SER A 462 10.18 23.76 -8.76
C SER A 462 9.38 24.45 -9.86
N ASP A 463 9.02 25.72 -9.66
CA ASP A 463 8.46 26.54 -10.74
C ASP A 463 9.54 26.87 -11.80
N PRO A 464 9.19 26.95 -13.09
CA PRO A 464 10.16 27.19 -14.17
C PRO A 464 11.04 28.42 -13.97
N SER A 465 10.51 29.47 -13.33
CA SER A 465 11.23 30.72 -13.10
C SER A 465 12.46 30.58 -12.19
N ILE A 466 12.52 29.55 -11.34
CA ILE A 466 13.64 29.32 -10.42
C ILE A 466 14.44 28.06 -10.73
N ALA A 467 13.97 27.21 -11.65
CA ALA A 467 14.52 25.88 -11.93
C ALA A 467 16.05 25.89 -12.18
N GLY A 468 16.55 26.80 -13.02
CA GLY A 468 17.99 26.87 -13.32
C GLY A 468 18.86 27.29 -12.12
N VAL A 469 18.32 28.06 -11.17
CA VAL A 469 19.03 28.40 -9.93
C VAL A 469 19.05 27.20 -8.99
N ILE A 470 17.92 26.50 -8.87
CA ILE A 470 17.78 25.31 -8.03
C ILE A 470 18.69 24.19 -8.52
N GLN A 471 18.74 23.94 -9.82
CA GLN A 471 19.62 22.93 -10.42
C GLN A 471 21.09 23.17 -10.03
N ARG A 472 21.61 24.38 -10.26
CA ARG A 472 23.01 24.71 -9.93
C ARG A 472 23.33 24.61 -8.43
N LYS A 473 22.37 24.95 -7.56
CA LYS A 473 22.55 24.78 -6.11
C LYS A 473 22.55 23.30 -5.73
N PHE A 474 21.60 22.53 -6.27
CA PHE A 474 21.48 21.10 -5.99
C PHE A 474 22.73 20.33 -6.41
N GLU A 475 23.28 20.59 -7.59
CA GLU A 475 24.53 19.97 -8.06
C GLU A 475 25.75 20.30 -7.17
N ARG A 476 25.76 21.46 -6.51
CA ARG A 476 26.82 21.82 -5.54
C ARG A 476 26.64 21.12 -4.21
N MET A 477 25.40 20.98 -3.74
CA MET A 477 25.08 20.27 -2.50
C MET A 477 25.31 18.76 -2.63
N PHE A 478 24.96 18.19 -3.78
CA PHE A 478 25.01 16.75 -4.03
C PHE A 478 25.85 16.44 -5.28
N PRO A 479 27.19 16.39 -5.16
CA PRO A 479 28.07 16.15 -6.28
C PRO A 479 27.85 14.76 -6.91
N VAL A 480 28.04 14.72 -8.23
CA VAL A 480 27.94 13.52 -9.08
C VAL A 480 29.35 13.00 -9.32
N ALA A 481 29.54 11.68 -9.22
CA ALA A 481 30.81 11.03 -9.53
C ALA A 481 31.12 11.09 -11.04
N ASP A 482 32.39 11.32 -11.41
CA ASP A 482 32.86 11.25 -12.79
C ASP A 482 32.63 9.84 -13.37
N MET A 483 31.54 9.68 -14.12
CA MET A 483 31.19 8.46 -14.85
C MET A 483 30.95 8.81 -16.32
N PRO A 484 31.33 7.94 -17.28
CA PRO A 484 31.26 8.26 -18.70
C PRO A 484 29.82 8.55 -19.17
N LEU A 485 29.67 9.67 -19.89
CA LEU A 485 28.48 10.34 -20.43
C LEU A 485 27.49 9.50 -21.27
N HIS A 486 27.65 8.18 -21.41
CA HIS A 486 26.85 7.38 -22.34
C HIS A 486 25.47 6.94 -21.82
N ARG A 487 24.88 7.67 -20.86
CA ARG A 487 23.55 7.35 -20.31
C ARG A 487 22.66 8.57 -20.02
N ASP A 488 22.97 9.71 -20.63
CA ASP A 488 22.08 10.86 -20.58
C ASP A 488 21.02 10.73 -21.68
N ASP A 489 20.03 9.86 -21.46
CA ASP A 489 18.68 10.18 -21.94
C ASP A 489 18.13 11.27 -21.01
N GLU A 490 18.77 12.44 -21.08
CA GLU A 490 18.28 13.69 -20.52
C GLU A 490 17.08 14.11 -21.36
N HIS A 491 15.89 13.83 -20.87
CA HIS A 491 14.76 14.66 -21.24
C HIS A 491 14.99 16.03 -20.59
N ASP A 492 15.39 17.02 -21.38
CA ASP A 492 15.29 18.42 -21.02
C ASP A 492 13.80 18.77 -20.86
N PHE A 493 13.29 18.58 -19.64
CA PHE A 493 11.90 18.88 -19.30
C PHE A 493 11.64 20.39 -19.15
N LEU A 494 12.62 21.25 -19.48
CA LEU A 494 12.40 22.69 -19.60
C LEU A 494 11.71 23.06 -20.93
N GLU A 495 11.67 22.15 -21.91
CA GLU A 495 10.97 22.34 -23.18
C GLU A 495 9.53 21.76 -23.21
N TYR A 496 8.70 21.91 -22.18
CA TYR A 496 7.21 21.81 -22.31
C TYR A 496 6.42 22.54 -21.22
#